data_AF-A0A0G4E685-F1
#
_entry.id   AF-A0A0G4E685-F1
#
_cell.length_a   1.000
_cell.length_b   1.000
_cell.length_c   1.000
_cell.angle_alpha   90.00
_cell.angle_beta   90.00
_cell.angle_gamma   90.00
#
_symmetry.space_group_name_H-M   'P 1'
#
loop_
_entity.id
_entity.type
_entity.pdbx_description
1 polymer ?
#
loop_
_entity_poly.entity_id
_entity_poly.type
_entity_poly.pdbx_seq_one_letter_code
_entity_poly.pdbx_strand_id
1 'polypeptide(L)' 'MTNSTNDDRRFADLTREALADVSAGLVIDHELVEIWAQSLDTDTSVSLPTPDRPT' A
#
# COMPACT_ATOMS: atom_id res chain seq x y z
N MET A 1 28.99 -14.90 3.68
CA MET A 1 28.23 -14.64 2.44
C MET A 1 26.81 -15.18 2.57
N THR A 2 26.00 -14.62 3.48
CA THR A 2 24.64 -15.15 3.79
C THR A 2 23.56 -14.06 3.78
N ASN A 3 23.93 -12.78 3.68
CA ASN A 3 22.99 -11.68 3.67
C ASN A 3 22.28 -11.56 2.30
N SER A 4 23.03 -11.62 1.19
CA SER A 4 22.46 -11.52 -0.17
C SER A 4 21.34 -12.53 -0.45
N THR A 5 21.50 -13.80 -0.07
CA THR A 5 20.47 -14.83 -0.33
C THR A 5 19.23 -14.67 0.57
N ASN A 6 19.35 -13.98 1.71
CA ASN A 6 18.19 -13.62 2.51
C ASN A 6 17.45 -12.45 1.88
N ASP A 7 18.21 -11.44 1.43
CA ASP A 7 17.70 -10.26 0.74
C ASP A 7 16.96 -10.67 -0.54
N ASP A 8 17.54 -11.55 -1.37
CA ASP A 8 16.92 -12.05 -2.61
C ASP A 8 15.56 -12.73 -2.39
N ARG A 9 15.46 -13.57 -1.34
CA ARG A 9 14.19 -14.23 -0.99
C ARG A 9 13.16 -13.22 -0.50
N ARG A 10 13.57 -12.29 0.35
CA ARG A 10 12.70 -11.21 0.84
C ARG A 10 12.17 -10.36 -0.31
N PHE A 11 12.99 -10.03 -1.31
CA PHE A 11 12.52 -9.30 -2.49
C PHE A 11 11.53 -10.11 -3.34
N ALA A 12 11.78 -11.41 -3.53
CA ALA A 12 10.86 -12.28 -4.24
C ALA A 12 9.49 -12.38 -3.54
N ASP A 13 9.50 -12.50 -2.21
CA ASP A 13 8.28 -12.57 -1.39
C ASP A 13 7.50 -11.24 -1.47
N LEU A 14 8.16 -10.09 -1.28
CA LEU A 14 7.53 -8.77 -1.40
C LEU A 14 6.96 -8.50 -2.80
N THR A 15 7.64 -8.97 -3.84
CA THR A 15 7.14 -8.83 -5.22
C THR A 15 5.88 -9.65 -5.42
N ARG A 16 5.84 -10.88 -4.87
CA ARG A 16 4.66 -11.75 -4.95
C ARG A 16 3.47 -11.18 -4.18
N GLU A 17 3.71 -10.61 -3.00
CA GLU A 17 2.70 -9.93 -2.19
C GLU A 17 2.12 -8.72 -2.93
N ALA A 18 2.98 -7.85 -3.47
CA ALA A 18 2.54 -6.70 -4.27
C ALA A 18 1.72 -7.12 -5.50
N LEU A 19 2.10 -8.21 -6.19
CA LEU A 19 1.33 -8.74 -7.31
C LEU A 19 -0.03 -9.33 -6.88
N ALA A 20 -0.08 -9.98 -5.71
CA ALA A 20 -1.33 -10.49 -5.15
C ALA A 20 -2.30 -9.34 -4.84
N ASP A 21 -1.80 -8.26 -4.24
CA ASP A 21 -2.60 -7.07 -3.93
C ASP A 21 -3.17 -6.42 -5.20
N VAL A 22 -2.35 -6.29 -6.26
CA VAL A 22 -2.81 -5.80 -7.57
C VAL A 22 -3.86 -6.73 -8.17
N SER A 23 -3.65 -8.05 -8.11
CA SER A 23 -4.61 -9.02 -8.67
C SER A 23 -5.94 -9.07 -7.91
N ALA A 24 -5.90 -8.77 -6.61
CA ALA A 24 -7.07 -8.68 -5.74
C ALA A 24 -7.79 -7.33 -5.87
N GLY A 25 -7.28 -6.41 -6.69
CA GLY A 25 -7.86 -5.08 -6.87
C GLY A 25 -7.80 -4.25 -5.59
N LEU A 26 -6.80 -4.46 -4.72
CA LEU A 26 -6.56 -3.66 -3.52
C LEU A 26 -6.00 -2.29 -3.91
N VAL A 27 -6.85 -1.49 -4.54
CA VAL A 27 -6.58 -0.11 -4.92
C VAL A 27 -7.18 0.83 -3.89
N ILE A 28 -6.50 1.93 -3.65
CA ILE A 28 -7.04 3.04 -2.87
C ILE A 28 -7.68 4.01 -3.86
N ASP A 29 -8.94 4.38 -3.63
CA ASP A 29 -9.62 5.36 -4.48
C ASP A 29 -8.87 6.70 -4.47
N HIS A 30 -8.77 7.31 -5.65
CA HIS A 30 -8.10 8.58 -5.82
C HIS A 30 -8.74 9.69 -4.98
N GLU A 31 -10.07 9.73 -4.89
CA GLU A 31 -10.81 10.71 -4.09
C GLU A 31 -10.45 10.60 -2.60
N LEU A 32 -10.27 9.38 -2.10
CA LEU A 32 -9.90 9.15 -0.71
C LEU A 32 -8.47 9.67 -0.42
N VAL A 33 -7.56 9.53 -1.39
CA VAL A 33 -6.21 10.11 -1.31
C VAL A 33 -6.26 11.64 -1.36
N GLU A 34 -7.10 12.23 -2.21
CA GLU A 34 -7.27 13.68 -2.29
C GLU A 34 -7.81 14.27 -1.00
N ILE A 35 -8.85 13.67 -0.40
CA ILE A 35 -9.41 14.11 0.89
C ILE A 35 -8.36 14.05 2.00
N TRP A 36 -7.61 12.94 2.06
CA TRP A 36 -6.52 12.80 3.02
C TRP A 36 -5.43 13.86 2.79
N ALA A 37 -5.01 14.09 1.54
CA ALA A 37 -4.00 15.07 1.20
C ALA A 37 -4.44 16.50 1.55
N GLN A 38 -5.70 16.85 1.32
CA GLN A 38 -6.28 18.14 1.72
C GLN A 38 -6.29 18.32 3.25
N SER A 39 -6.48 17.23 4.01
CA SER A 39 -6.45 17.28 5.47
C SER A 39 -5.08 17.64 6.03
N LEU A 40 -3.99 17.32 5.32
CA LEU A 40 -2.60 17.61 5.74
C LEU A 40 -2.31 19.11 5.83
N ASP A 41 -3.03 19.93 5.08
CA ASP A 41 -2.92 21.40 5.11
C ASP A 41 -3.80 22.03 6.21
N THR A 42 -4.48 21.21 7.01
CA THR A 42 -5.40 21.63 8.08
C THR A 42 -5.00 21.02 9.43
N ASP A 43 -5.44 21.64 10.54
CA ASP A 43 -5.32 21.06 11.88
C ASP A 43 -6.23 19.83 12.11
N THR A 44 -7.05 19.45 11.11
CA THR A 44 -7.94 18.29 11.21
C THR A 44 -7.25 17.05 10.63
N SER A 45 -6.77 16.17 11.50
CA SER A 45 -6.21 14.89 11.07
C SER A 45 -7.31 13.93 10.62
N VAL A 46 -7.29 13.54 9.34
CA VAL A 46 -8.12 12.46 8.79
C VAL A 46 -7.32 11.16 8.79
N SER A 47 -8.01 10.02 8.96
CA SER A 47 -7.37 8.70 8.90
C SER A 47 -6.75 8.44 7.53
N LEU A 48 -5.67 7.65 7.52
CA LEU A 48 -5.03 7.22 6.28
C LEU A 48 -6.02 6.43 5.42
N PRO A 49 -6.02 6.65 4.10
CA PRO A 49 -6.91 5.95 3.19
C PRO A 49 -6.51 4.46 3.13
N THR A 50 -7.49 3.56 3.21
CA THR A 50 -7.29 2.11 3.14
C THR A 50 -7.83 1.55 1.83
N PRO A 51 -7.19 0.55 1.22
CA PRO A 51 -7.65 -0.03 -0.03
C PRO A 51 -9.01 -0.69 0.13
N ASP A 52 -9.87 -0.53 -0.88
CA ASP A 52 -11.18 -1.17 -0.90
C ASP A 52 -10.98 -2.67 -1.12
N ARG A 53 -11.32 -3.46 -0.09
CA ARG A 53 -11.27 -4.91 -0.20
C ARG A 53 -12.55 -5.38 -0.88
N PRO A 54 -12.50 -6.02 -2.06
CA PRO A 54 -13.69 -6.63 -2.64
C PRO A 54 -14.19 -7.74 -1.70
N THR A 55 -15.46 -7.65 -1.28
CA THR A 55 -16.15 -8.65 -0.44
C THR A 55 -16.60 -9.87 -1.24
#